data_AF-A0A519VRM6-F1
#
_entry.id   AF-A0A519VRM6-F1
#
_cell.length_a   1.000
_cell.length_b   1.000
_cell.length_c   1.000
_cell.angle_alpha   90.00
_cell.angle_beta   90.00
_cell.angle_gamma   90.00
#
_symmetry.space_group_name_H-M   'P 1'
#
loop_
_entity.id
_entity.type
_entity.pdbx_description
1 polymer ?
#
loop_
_entity_poly.entity_id
_entity_poly.type
_entity_poly.pdbx_seq_one_letter_code
_entity_poly.pdbx_strand_id
1 'polypeptide(L)' 'MAKAKKKAKTKSKKRTKKNKLGVKNSLVNNINARKKKGISRTKKKKTVSKKSYKKMKNGWGKKD' A
#
# COMPACT_ATOMS: atom_id res chain seq x y z
N MET A 1 -48.26 4.10 15.26
CA MET A 1 -47.16 4.74 16.02
C MET A 1 -46.25 3.60 16.48
N ALA A 2 -44.92 3.56 16.33
CA ALA A 2 -43.94 4.62 16.47
C ALA A 2 -42.71 4.39 15.55
N LYS A 3 -41.93 5.46 15.45
CA LYS A 3 -40.81 5.72 14.54
C LYS A 3 -39.54 4.90 14.84
N ALA A 4 -38.87 4.52 13.76
CA ALA A 4 -37.42 4.45 13.54
C ALA A 4 -36.44 4.38 14.72
N LYS A 5 -35.45 3.47 14.60
CA LYS A 5 -34.02 3.86 14.67
C LYS A 5 -33.13 2.81 14.00
N LYS A 6 -32.76 3.09 12.74
CA LYS A 6 -31.56 2.52 12.12
C LYS A 6 -30.38 2.81 13.05
N LYS A 7 -29.83 1.79 13.72
CA LYS A 7 -28.51 1.93 14.36
C LYS A 7 -27.50 2.06 13.24
N ALA A 8 -27.04 3.29 13.05
CA ALA A 8 -26.04 3.66 12.08
C ALA A 8 -24.84 2.72 12.17
N LYS A 9 -24.37 2.21 11.02
CA LYS A 9 -23.02 1.66 10.87
C LYS A 9 -22.05 2.73 11.39
N THR A 10 -21.57 2.58 12.62
CA THR A 10 -20.40 3.30 13.08
C THR A 10 -19.27 2.87 12.16
N LYS A 11 -18.92 3.74 11.21
CA LYS A 11 -17.73 3.58 10.37
C LYS A 11 -16.56 3.40 11.32
N SER A 12 -16.10 2.16 11.49
CA SER A 12 -14.98 1.86 12.36
C SER A 12 -13.81 2.69 11.83
N LYS A 13 -13.31 3.61 12.66
CA LYS A 13 -12.10 4.39 12.37
C LYS A 13 -11.06 3.39 11.86
N LYS A 14 -10.70 3.51 10.57
CA LYS A 14 -9.79 2.62 9.86
C LYS A 14 -8.54 2.46 10.74
N ARG A 15 -8.41 1.34 11.47
CA ARG A 15 -7.19 1.02 12.26
C ARG A 15 -6.05 1.22 11.30
N THR A 16 -5.22 2.25 11.51
CA THR A 16 -3.98 2.38 10.76
C THR A 16 -3.23 1.10 11.06
N LYS A 17 -3.21 0.15 10.12
CA LYS A 17 -2.61 -1.18 10.31
C LYS A 17 -1.13 -0.93 10.60
N LYS A 18 -0.79 -0.85 11.88
CA LYS A 18 0.58 -0.80 12.36
C LYS A 18 1.18 -2.16 12.09
N ASN A 19 2.45 -2.20 11.68
CA ASN A 19 3.17 -3.47 11.49
C ASN A 19 3.44 -4.13 12.85
N LYS A 20 4.06 -5.32 12.87
CA LYS A 20 4.44 -6.03 14.11
C LYS A 20 5.30 -5.20 15.08
N LEU A 21 5.88 -4.08 14.61
CA LEU A 21 6.71 -3.15 15.39
C LEU A 21 5.92 -1.90 15.86
N GLY A 22 4.60 -1.87 15.71
CA GLY A 22 3.76 -0.76 16.20
C GLY A 22 3.85 0.53 15.35
N VAL A 23 4.59 0.52 14.25
CA VAL A 23 4.78 1.70 13.40
C VAL A 23 3.77 1.70 12.25
N LYS A 24 3.29 2.88 11.87
CA LYS A 24 2.40 3.07 10.70
C LYS A 24 3.04 2.39 9.48
N ASN A 25 2.27 1.60 8.74
CA ASN A 25 2.72 0.93 7.52
C ASN A 25 2.97 1.96 6.41
N SER A 26 4.09 2.67 6.51
CA SER A 26 4.53 3.70 5.58
C SER A 26 5.58 3.12 4.64
N LEU A 27 5.67 3.70 3.45
CA LEU A 27 6.66 3.32 2.45
C LEU A 27 8.10 3.44 3.00
N VAL A 28 8.40 4.52 3.71
CA VAL A 28 9.72 4.77 4.33
C VAL A 28 10.08 3.66 5.32
N ASN A 29 9.15 3.26 6.17
CA ASN A 29 9.38 2.20 7.16
C ASN A 29 9.65 0.85 6.50
N ASN A 30 8.90 0.52 5.44
CA ASN A 30 9.12 -0.72 4.70
C ASN A 30 10.49 -0.74 3.99
N ILE A 31 10.93 0.40 3.45
CA ILE A 31 12.27 0.54 2.86
C ILE A 31 13.35 0.32 3.92
N ASN A 32 13.26 1.00 5.07
CA ASN A 32 14.23 0.88 6.14
C ASN A 32 14.27 -0.53 6.74
N ALA A 33 13.11 -1.16 6.93
CA ALA A 33 13.03 -2.55 7.38
C ALA A 33 13.72 -3.52 6.40
N ARG A 34 13.54 -3.34 5.09
CA ARG A 34 14.22 -4.17 4.08
C ARG A 34 15.73 -3.92 4.02
N LYS A 35 16.17 -2.68 4.23
CA LYS A 35 17.60 -2.32 4.34
C LYS A 35 18.23 -3.00 5.56
N LYS A 36 17.62 -2.87 6.75
CA LYS A 36 18.08 -3.52 7.99
C LYS A 36 18.18 -5.04 7.87
N LYS A 37 17.23 -5.67 7.14
CA LYS A 37 17.23 -7.11 6.87
C LYS A 37 18.21 -7.55 5.78
N GLY A 38 18.88 -6.63 5.08
CA GLY A 38 19.77 -6.97 3.95
C GLY A 38 19.06 -7.47 2.68
N ILE A 39 17.73 -7.55 2.65
CA ILE A 39 16.94 -8.10 1.53
C ILE A 39 16.58 -7.05 0.45
N SER A 40 17.28 -5.91 0.44
CA SER A 40 17.11 -4.91 -0.61
C SER A 40 17.80 -5.40 -1.89
N ARG A 41 17.05 -5.44 -3.00
CA ARG A 41 17.64 -5.81 -4.30
C ARG A 41 18.70 -4.79 -4.72
N THR A 42 19.82 -5.27 -5.24
CA THR A 42 20.87 -4.43 -5.86
C THR A 42 20.32 -3.77 -7.13
N LYS A 43 20.94 -2.68 -7.58
CA LYS A 43 20.52 -1.97 -8.80
C LYS A 43 20.55 -2.88 -10.04
N LYS A 44 21.57 -3.74 -10.15
CA LYS A 44 21.69 -4.75 -11.22
C LYS A 44 20.48 -5.70 -11.28
N LYS A 45 19.93 -6.08 -10.11
CA LYS A 45 18.75 -6.95 -9.97
C LYS A 45 17.41 -6.18 -10.00
N LYS A 46 17.43 -4.85 -10.18
CA LYS A 46 16.26 -3.98 -10.26
C LYS A 46 16.05 -3.54 -11.72
N THR A 47 15.68 -4.47 -12.58
CA THR A 47 15.27 -4.19 -13.96
C THR A 47 13.77 -4.37 -14.12
N VAL A 48 13.17 -3.58 -15.02
CA VAL A 48 11.76 -3.73 -15.40
C VAL A 48 11.70 -4.69 -16.58
N SER A 49 10.87 -5.72 -16.51
CA SER A 49 10.70 -6.65 -17.63
C SER A 49 10.07 -5.92 -18.83
N LYS A 50 10.37 -6.37 -20.05
CA LYS A 50 9.78 -5.80 -21.29
C LYS A 50 8.24 -5.77 -21.22
N LYS A 51 7.62 -6.81 -20.68
CA LYS A 51 6.17 -6.91 -20.49
C LYS A 51 5.64 -5.87 -19.51
N SER A 52 6.32 -5.68 -18.38
CA SER A 52 5.95 -4.66 -17.40
C SER A 52 6.11 -3.24 -17.94
N TYR A 53 7.18 -2.98 -18.70
CA TYR A 53 7.40 -1.68 -19.34
C TYR A 53 6.29 -1.32 -20.34
N LYS A 54 5.89 -2.27 -21.20
CA LYS A 54 4.76 -2.09 -22.14
C LYS A 54 3.46 -1.72 -21.42
N LYS A 55 3.13 -2.42 -20.32
CA LYS A 55 1.94 -2.10 -19.50
C LYS A 55 2.00 -0.70 -18.91
N MET A 56 3.16 -0.32 -18.37
CA MET A 56 3.37 1.01 -17.80
C MET A 56 3.18 2.11 -18.85
N LYS A 57 3.72 1.91 -20.07
CA LYS A 57 3.54 2.84 -21.20
C LYS A 57 2.07 2.95 -21.63
N ASN A 58 1.36 1.83 -21.74
CA ASN A 58 -0.04 1.82 -22.21
C ASN A 58 -1.02 2.46 -21.21
N GLY A 59 -0.72 2.36 -19.91
CA GLY A 59 -1.48 3.03 -18.85
C GLY A 59 -0.99 4.45 -18.53
N TRP A 60 0.10 4.91 -19.17
CA TRP A 60 0.66 6.22 -18.89
C TRP A 60 -0.23 7.31 -19.49
N GLY A 61 -0.74 8.22 -18.66
CA GLY A 61 -1.54 9.36 -19.12
C GLY A 61 -3.00 9.06 -19.42
N LYS A 62 -3.48 7.83 -19.20
CA LYS A 62 -4.92 7.57 -19.13
C LYS A 62 -5.43 8.10 -17.79
N LYS A 63 -6.41 9.02 -17.82
CA LYS A 63 -7.18 9.38 -16.63
C LYS A 63 -8.11 8.20 -16.33
N ASP A 64 -8.08 7.72 -15.09
CA ASP A 64 -9.05 6.77 -14.54
C ASP A 64 -10.46 7.39 -14.53
#